data_AF-A0A923REA0-F1
#
_entry.id   AF-A0A923REA0-F1
#
_cell.length_a   1.000
_cell.length_b   1.000
_cell.length_c   1.000
_cell.angle_alpha   90.00
_cell.angle_beta   90.00
_cell.angle_gamma   90.00
#
_symmetry.space_group_name_H-M   'P 1'
#
loop_
_entity.id
_entity.type
_entity.pdbx_description
1 polymer ?
#
loop_
_entity_poly.entity_id
_entity_poly.type
_entity_poly.pdbx_seq_one_letter_code
_entity_poly.pdbx_strand_id
1 'polypeptide(L)'
;QALCRDVKKRFQSAEEVAKALRKLLAVEYSDFGPSDLASFTKKLFHDLIVEDRKQVQSLNAQAEALLTLTVPVVSRVVETSNAATLGGHEPKEHTRVTNLGNKFEKLQITSADRVEISGHQKQMKVPARQMSASAAQPVAHRINYSAPQPVLMDDYADSGRSNFVKLAFAMVLLLFGGFFGYEKFAKQSPSTHIERELATQAEAPAPVVNANAKMANVKLRLFPDGDLSHTRVTINSAPFDFNKGFMPVPLGELVTLVVDRPGFVTFRKEFTVKESELDNKDYSMDVKLDPMVYGTLTLSTQPEVADVTIISLDQGTSGNSQKPVILKTPIYQEKLPVGHYKVIVKNELLNVEKVFQVEVKEGDRLVRNSIPLEPARVRANR
;
A
#
# COMPACT_ATOMS: atom_id res chain seq x y z
N GLN A 1 -1.50 -13.86 30.86
CA GLN A 1 -0.12 -14.44 30.78
C GLN A 1 0.06 -15.54 29.72
N ALA A 2 -0.98 -16.16 29.16
CA ALA A 2 -0.84 -17.25 28.17
C ALA A 2 -0.40 -16.77 26.76
N LEU A 3 -0.84 -15.59 26.30
CA LEU A 3 -0.45 -15.06 24.98
C LEU A 3 0.98 -14.49 24.93
N CYS A 4 1.54 -14.02 26.05
CA CYS A 4 2.89 -13.43 26.09
C CYS A 4 4.03 -14.45 26.20
N ARG A 5 3.74 -15.71 26.55
CA ARG A 5 4.80 -16.70 26.81
C ARG A 5 5.42 -17.31 25.56
N ASP A 6 4.84 -17.12 24.39
CA ASP A 6 5.31 -17.78 23.17
C ASP A 6 5.33 -16.83 21.97
N VAL A 7 6.04 -15.70 22.11
CA VAL A 7 6.28 -14.73 21.02
C VAL A 7 6.95 -15.39 19.79
N LYS A 8 7.58 -16.56 19.99
CA LYS A 8 8.20 -17.36 18.93
C LYS A 8 7.22 -18.26 18.16
N LYS A 9 6.04 -18.56 18.71
CA LYS A 9 4.99 -19.27 17.98
C LYS A 9 4.16 -18.27 17.20
N ARG A 10 4.55 -18.05 15.95
CA ARG A 10 3.65 -17.46 14.96
C ARG A 10 2.51 -18.43 14.75
N PHE A 11 1.28 -18.01 15.04
CA PHE A 11 0.09 -18.80 14.71
C PHE A 11 0.09 -19.04 13.20
N GLN A 12 0.03 -20.29 12.78
CA GLN A 12 0.10 -20.64 11.36
C GLN A 12 -1.28 -20.51 10.69
N SER A 13 -2.37 -20.54 11.47
CA SER A 13 -3.73 -20.40 10.98
C SER A 13 -4.61 -19.53 11.90
N ALA A 14 -5.66 -18.95 11.32
CA ALA A 14 -6.65 -18.18 12.07
C ALA A 14 -7.40 -19.03 13.12
N GLU A 15 -7.53 -20.33 12.88
CA GLU A 15 -8.16 -21.27 13.82
C GLU A 15 -7.32 -21.44 15.09
N GLU A 16 -5.99 -21.47 14.98
CA GLU A 16 -5.09 -21.56 16.14
C GLU A 16 -5.17 -20.30 17.00
N VAL A 17 -5.24 -19.12 16.37
CA VAL A 17 -5.47 -17.85 17.06
C VAL A 17 -6.80 -17.88 17.80
N ALA A 18 -7.88 -18.27 17.12
CA ALA A 18 -9.21 -18.34 17.71
C ALA A 18 -9.24 -19.31 18.91
N LYS A 19 -8.55 -20.45 18.81
CA LYS A 19 -8.46 -21.44 19.90
C LYS A 19 -7.65 -20.90 21.09
N ALA A 20 -6.54 -20.20 20.84
CA ALA A 20 -5.74 -19.58 21.89
C ALA A 20 -6.50 -18.44 22.59
N LEU A 21 -7.23 -17.63 21.82
CA LEU A 21 -8.06 -16.55 22.33
C LEU A 21 -9.20 -17.09 23.21
N ARG A 22 -9.90 -18.14 22.76
CA ARG A 22 -10.94 -18.83 23.57
C ARG A 22 -10.38 -19.34 24.89
N LYS A 23 -9.20 -19.98 24.85
CA LYS A 23 -8.56 -20.51 26.06
C LYS A 23 -8.20 -19.40 27.04
N LEU A 24 -7.80 -18.23 26.55
CA LEU A 24 -7.52 -17.08 27.40
C LEU A 24 -8.80 -16.51 28.01
N LEU A 25 -9.84 -16.30 27.20
CA LEU A 25 -11.11 -15.75 27.66
C LEU A 25 -11.80 -16.68 28.67
N ALA A 26 -11.73 -18.00 28.47
CA ALA A 26 -12.28 -18.97 29.42
C ALA A 26 -11.56 -18.99 30.78
N VAL A 27 -10.28 -18.58 30.83
CA VAL A 27 -9.52 -18.47 32.10
C VAL A 27 -9.92 -17.22 32.86
N GLU A 28 -10.21 -16.13 32.15
CA GLU A 28 -10.49 -14.82 32.75
C GLU A 28 -11.99 -14.61 33.02
N TYR A 29 -12.85 -15.31 32.27
CA TYR A 29 -14.31 -15.28 32.37
C TYR A 29 -14.84 -16.71 32.32
N SER A 30 -15.13 -17.30 33.48
CA SER A 30 -15.62 -18.69 33.61
C SER A 30 -16.94 -18.94 32.87
N ASP A 31 -17.74 -17.90 32.70
CA ASP A 31 -19.08 -17.97 32.14
C ASP A 31 -19.09 -17.68 30.64
N PHE A 32 -17.92 -17.44 30.03
CA PHE A 32 -17.81 -17.04 28.64
C PHE A 32 -17.94 -18.23 27.69
N GLY A 33 -19.13 -18.37 27.09
CA GLY A 33 -19.45 -19.44 26.17
C GLY A 33 -18.88 -19.25 24.76
N PRO A 34 -18.84 -20.30 23.93
CA PRO A 34 -18.42 -20.20 22.52
C PRO A 34 -19.29 -19.23 21.70
N SER A 35 -20.58 -19.11 22.03
CA SER A 35 -21.53 -18.18 21.42
C SER A 35 -21.21 -16.72 21.73
N ASP A 36 -20.65 -16.46 22.91
CA ASP A 36 -20.46 -15.11 23.43
C ASP A 36 -19.26 -14.44 22.75
N LEU A 37 -18.27 -15.23 22.31
CA LEU A 37 -17.18 -14.72 21.48
C LEU A 37 -17.68 -14.13 20.17
N ALA A 38 -18.59 -14.82 19.49
CA ALA A 38 -19.15 -14.36 18.22
C ALA A 38 -19.97 -13.09 18.43
N SER A 39 -20.81 -13.06 19.47
CA SER A 39 -21.61 -11.88 19.84
C SER A 39 -20.73 -10.69 20.23
N PHE A 40 -19.69 -10.92 21.03
CA PHE A 40 -18.74 -9.90 21.45
C PHE A 40 -17.95 -9.33 20.27
N THR A 41 -17.44 -10.20 19.39
CA THR A 41 -16.70 -9.80 18.19
C THR A 41 -17.59 -8.97 17.27
N LYS A 42 -18.85 -9.42 17.06
CA LYS A 42 -19.84 -8.68 16.26
C LYS A 42 -20.15 -7.31 16.86
N LYS A 43 -20.32 -7.23 18.19
CA LYS A 43 -20.56 -5.96 18.90
C LYS A 43 -19.37 -5.02 18.76
N LEU A 44 -18.15 -5.53 18.93
CA LEU A 44 -16.92 -4.74 18.79
C LEU A 44 -16.77 -4.17 17.37
N PHE A 45 -16.96 -4.98 16.33
CA PHE A 45 -16.93 -4.50 14.95
C PHE A 45 -18.05 -3.49 14.67
N HIS A 46 -19.25 -3.72 15.19
CA HIS A 46 -20.35 -2.78 15.07
C HIS A 46 -20.01 -1.43 15.71
N ASP A 47 -19.47 -1.44 16.93
CA ASP A 47 -19.11 -0.22 17.66
C ASP A 47 -17.98 0.54 16.93
N LEU A 48 -16.98 -0.17 16.41
CA LEU A 48 -15.90 0.41 15.60
C LEU A 48 -16.42 1.07 14.31
N ILE A 49 -17.32 0.40 13.59
CA ILE A 49 -17.93 0.95 12.37
C ILE A 49 -18.76 2.20 12.69
N VAL A 50 -19.49 2.20 13.82
CA VAL A 50 -20.28 3.35 14.26
C VAL A 50 -19.37 4.54 14.61
N GLU A 51 -18.23 4.27 15.27
CA GLU A 51 -17.23 5.29 15.61
C GLU A 51 -16.57 5.89 14.35
N ASP A 52 -16.12 5.06 13.42
CA ASP A 52 -15.57 5.49 12.12
C ASP A 52 -16.57 6.34 11.35
N ARG A 53 -17.85 5.94 11.32
CA ARG A 53 -18.90 6.72 10.65
C ARG A 53 -19.11 8.09 11.30
N LYS A 54 -19.07 8.17 12.63
CA LYS A 54 -19.12 9.46 13.35
C LYS A 54 -17.91 10.33 13.03
N GLN A 55 -16.71 9.73 12.94
CA GLN A 55 -15.50 10.45 12.59
C GLN A 55 -15.58 11.05 11.18
N VAL A 56 -16.01 10.25 10.18
CA VAL A 56 -16.23 10.75 8.81
C VAL A 56 -17.26 11.87 8.76
N GLN A 57 -18.36 11.76 9.50
CA GLN A 57 -19.36 12.83 9.60
C GLN A 57 -18.77 14.10 10.21
N SER A 58 -17.94 13.99 11.25
CA SER A 58 -17.28 15.14 11.87
C SER A 58 -16.31 15.85 10.92
N LEU A 59 -15.55 15.09 10.11
CA LEU A 59 -14.63 15.62 9.11
C LEU A 59 -15.38 16.33 7.97
N ASN A 60 -16.52 15.78 7.54
CA ASN A 60 -17.37 16.44 6.54
C ASN A 60 -17.95 17.75 7.08
N ALA A 61 -18.43 17.77 8.33
CA ALA A 61 -18.92 19.00 8.95
C ALA A 61 -17.82 20.07 9.07
N GLN A 62 -16.59 19.68 9.39
CA GLN A 62 -15.44 20.60 9.40
C GLN A 62 -15.11 21.13 7.99
N ALA A 63 -15.16 20.28 6.97
CA ALA A 63 -14.95 20.70 5.59
C ALA A 63 -16.01 21.71 5.12
N GLU A 64 -17.29 21.50 5.47
CA GLU A 64 -18.37 22.45 5.18
C GLU A 64 -18.19 23.79 5.93
N ALA A 65 -17.72 23.75 7.18
CA ALA A 65 -17.40 24.96 7.95
C ALA A 65 -16.25 25.77 7.30
N LEU A 66 -15.23 25.10 6.78
CA LEU A 66 -14.12 25.78 6.08
C LEU A 66 -14.54 26.38 4.74
N LEU A 67 -15.43 25.71 4.00
CA LEU A 67 -15.98 26.22 2.74
C LEU A 67 -16.89 27.43 2.96
N THR A 68 -17.60 27.50 4.09
CA THR A 68 -18.44 28.65 4.43
C THR A 68 -17.64 29.86 4.92
N LEU A 69 -16.47 29.67 5.53
CA LEU A 69 -15.60 30.77 5.98
C LEU A 69 -14.81 31.46 4.85
N THR A 70 -14.70 30.88 3.66
CA THR A 70 -13.66 31.27 2.68
C THR A 70 -14.10 32.19 1.54
N VAL A 71 -15.27 32.82 1.59
CA VAL A 71 -15.59 33.90 0.64
C VAL A 71 -15.99 35.17 1.39
N PRO A 72 -15.01 36.00 1.82
CA PRO A 72 -15.28 37.43 1.93
C PRO A 72 -15.70 37.87 0.52
N VAL A 73 -17.00 38.06 0.34
CA VAL A 73 -17.56 38.76 -0.82
C VAL A 73 -16.92 40.14 -0.78
N VAL A 74 -15.84 40.31 -1.53
CA VAL A 74 -15.29 41.63 -1.84
C VAL A 74 -16.38 42.31 -2.64
N SER A 75 -17.26 43.02 -1.95
CA SER A 75 -18.16 43.99 -2.53
C SER A 75 -17.29 44.92 -3.35
N ARG A 76 -17.25 44.71 -4.67
CA ARG A 76 -16.66 45.66 -5.62
C ARG A 76 -17.43 46.96 -5.40
N VAL A 77 -16.81 47.87 -4.66
CA VAL A 77 -17.17 49.28 -4.66
C VAL A 77 -16.90 49.74 -6.09
N VAL A 78 -17.97 49.83 -6.87
CA VAL A 78 -17.95 50.47 -8.17
C VAL A 78 -17.75 51.96 -7.89
N GLU A 79 -16.50 52.39 -7.91
CA GLU A 79 -16.17 53.81 -7.99
C GLU A 79 -16.63 54.33 -9.36
N THR A 80 -17.82 54.92 -9.36
CA THR A 80 -18.33 55.78 -10.42
C THR A 80 -17.42 57.00 -10.56
N SER A 81 -16.48 56.95 -11.49
CA SER A 81 -15.79 58.14 -11.98
C SER A 81 -16.72 58.83 -12.99
N ASN A 82 -17.16 60.03 -12.60
CA ASN A 82 -17.90 60.96 -13.44
C ASN A 82 -17.02 61.41 -14.61
N ALA A 83 -17.44 61.06 -15.82
CA ALA A 83 -17.03 61.74 -17.04
C ALA A 83 -18.28 62.07 -17.86
N ALA A 84 -18.70 63.32 -17.75
CA ALA A 84 -19.53 64.00 -18.74
C ALA A 84 -18.72 64.02 -20.07
N THR A 85 -19.26 63.90 -21.29
CA THR A 85 -20.31 64.71 -21.90
C THR A 85 -20.50 64.24 -23.38
N LEU A 86 -21.76 64.22 -23.85
CA LEU A 86 -22.27 64.35 -25.24
C LEU A 86 -21.99 63.28 -26.31
N GLY A 87 -23.09 62.74 -26.84
CA GLY A 87 -23.16 62.18 -28.19
C GLY A 87 -24.26 61.13 -28.33
N GLY A 88 -25.49 61.56 -28.59
CA GLY A 88 -26.65 60.70 -28.68
C GLY A 88 -26.63 59.72 -29.86
N HIS A 89 -27.10 58.50 -29.60
CA HIS A 89 -27.88 57.69 -30.53
C HIS A 89 -28.60 56.58 -29.76
N GLU A 90 -29.93 56.65 -29.74
CA GLU A 90 -30.85 55.56 -29.42
C GLU A 90 -31.40 54.98 -30.75
N PRO A 91 -32.13 53.85 -30.75
CA PRO A 91 -31.82 52.58 -30.11
C PRO A 91 -31.97 51.42 -31.13
N LYS A 92 -31.42 50.23 -30.84
CA LYS A 92 -32.02 48.97 -31.30
C LYS A 92 -31.47 47.74 -30.56
N GLU A 93 -32.44 47.02 -30.01
CA GLU A 93 -32.55 45.57 -29.96
C GLU A 93 -31.76 44.76 -28.92
N HIS A 94 -32.56 44.28 -27.96
CA HIS A 94 -32.69 42.86 -27.60
C HIS A 94 -31.43 42.13 -27.14
N THR A 95 -31.25 42.03 -25.83
CA THR A 95 -30.97 40.72 -25.23
C THR A 95 -31.54 40.63 -23.82
N ARG A 96 -32.66 39.91 -23.71
CA ARG A 96 -33.29 39.53 -22.45
C ARG A 96 -32.47 38.41 -21.83
N VAL A 97 -31.51 38.73 -20.97
CA VAL A 97 -30.83 37.72 -20.14
C VAL A 97 -31.73 37.39 -18.96
N THR A 98 -32.40 36.26 -19.04
CA THR A 98 -33.17 35.68 -17.92
C THR A 98 -32.21 35.18 -16.85
N ASN A 99 -32.31 35.80 -15.68
CA ASN A 99 -31.68 35.32 -14.44
C ASN A 99 -32.32 34.01 -13.96
N LEU A 100 -31.44 33.11 -13.54
CA LEU A 100 -31.53 32.16 -12.42
C LEU A 100 -32.89 31.51 -12.12
N GLY A 101 -32.98 30.24 -12.48
CA GLY A 101 -33.89 29.27 -11.88
C GLY A 101 -33.17 27.97 -11.56
N ASN A 102 -32.13 27.99 -10.74
CA ASN A 102 -31.55 26.77 -10.16
C ASN A 102 -32.50 26.23 -9.07
N LYS A 103 -33.54 25.52 -9.50
CA LYS A 103 -34.26 24.55 -8.67
C LYS A 103 -33.46 23.26 -8.70
N PHE A 104 -32.56 23.08 -7.73
CA PHE A 104 -32.09 21.74 -7.39
C PHE A 104 -33.23 21.02 -6.70
N GLU A 105 -33.97 20.22 -7.47
CA GLU A 105 -34.89 19.24 -6.91
C GLU A 105 -34.10 18.22 -6.11
N LYS A 106 -34.52 18.11 -4.85
CA LYS A 106 -34.07 17.16 -3.85
C LYS A 106 -34.54 15.78 -4.30
N LEU A 107 -33.73 15.06 -5.08
CA LEU A 107 -33.96 13.64 -5.35
C LEU A 107 -33.76 12.87 -4.04
N GLN A 108 -34.89 12.65 -3.35
CA GLN A 108 -35.01 11.59 -2.36
C GLN A 108 -34.80 10.26 -3.09
N ILE A 109 -33.63 9.67 -2.92
CA ILE A 109 -33.39 8.27 -3.28
C ILE A 109 -34.14 7.43 -2.26
N THR A 110 -35.38 7.08 -2.57
CA THR A 110 -36.12 6.03 -1.87
C THR A 110 -35.45 4.69 -2.18
N SER A 111 -34.88 4.11 -1.13
CA SER A 111 -34.37 2.76 -1.07
C SER A 111 -35.50 1.74 -1.23
N ALA A 112 -35.76 1.31 -2.47
CA ALA A 112 -36.56 0.14 -2.74
C ALA A 112 -36.19 -0.42 -4.12
N ASP A 113 -35.04 -1.09 -4.20
CA ASP A 113 -34.91 -2.15 -5.19
C ASP A 113 -34.10 -3.31 -4.59
N ARG A 114 -34.83 -4.35 -4.26
CA ARG A 114 -34.37 -5.59 -3.63
C ARG A 114 -34.06 -6.55 -4.77
N VAL A 115 -32.80 -6.60 -5.17
CA VAL A 115 -32.31 -7.60 -6.13
C VAL A 115 -32.34 -8.97 -5.45
N GLU A 116 -33.38 -9.75 -5.73
CA GLU A 116 -33.43 -11.18 -5.43
C GLU A 116 -32.50 -11.93 -6.39
N ILE A 117 -31.31 -12.29 -5.91
CA ILE A 117 -30.41 -13.20 -6.60
C ILE A 117 -30.93 -14.63 -6.38
N SER A 118 -31.76 -15.10 -7.30
CA SER A 118 -32.19 -16.50 -7.37
C SER A 118 -31.03 -17.37 -7.89
N GLY A 119 -30.22 -17.89 -6.96
CA GLY A 119 -29.20 -18.88 -7.25
C GLY A 119 -29.81 -20.24 -7.57
N HIS A 120 -29.94 -20.57 -8.87
CA HIS A 120 -30.20 -21.94 -9.33
C HIS A 120 -28.98 -22.84 -9.06
N GLN A 121 -29.03 -23.59 -7.96
CA GLN A 121 -28.07 -24.64 -7.65
C GLN A 121 -28.39 -25.90 -8.47
N LYS A 122 -27.70 -26.09 -9.60
CA LYS A 122 -27.73 -27.36 -10.34
C LYS A 122 -27.07 -28.45 -9.50
N GLN A 123 -27.89 -29.33 -8.93
CA GLN A 123 -27.42 -30.56 -8.28
C GLN A 123 -26.83 -31.51 -9.33
N MET A 124 -25.52 -31.79 -9.23
CA MET A 124 -24.91 -32.90 -9.93
C MET A 124 -25.26 -34.20 -9.21
N LYS A 125 -25.91 -35.09 -9.95
CA LYS A 125 -26.35 -36.43 -9.58
C LYS A 125 -25.13 -37.37 -9.59
N VAL A 126 -24.68 -37.81 -8.42
CA VAL A 126 -23.66 -38.86 -8.26
C VAL A 126 -24.37 -40.20 -8.02
N PRO A 127 -24.00 -41.30 -8.72
CA PRO A 127 -24.69 -42.58 -8.60
C PRO A 127 -24.39 -43.31 -7.28
N ALA A 128 -25.47 -43.85 -6.71
CA ALA A 128 -25.50 -44.61 -5.47
C ALA A 128 -24.77 -45.95 -5.60
N ARG A 129 -23.86 -46.23 -4.66
CA ARG A 129 -23.33 -47.57 -4.41
C ARG A 129 -24.09 -48.16 -3.22
N GLN A 130 -24.90 -49.18 -3.51
CA GLN A 130 -25.59 -50.01 -2.53
C GLN A 130 -24.58 -50.72 -1.62
N MET A 131 -24.72 -50.56 -0.30
CA MET A 131 -24.45 -51.64 0.65
C MET A 131 -25.48 -51.61 1.77
N SER A 132 -25.89 -52.81 2.11
CA SER A 132 -27.08 -53.21 2.84
C SER A 132 -26.92 -53.18 4.36
N ALA A 133 -28.03 -52.83 5.00
CA ALA A 133 -28.58 -53.40 6.24
C ALA A 133 -27.75 -53.36 7.53
N SER A 134 -28.20 -52.53 8.48
CA SER A 134 -28.47 -53.00 9.84
C SER A 134 -29.55 -52.14 10.48
N ALA A 135 -30.52 -52.80 11.10
CA ALA A 135 -31.78 -52.26 11.59
C ALA A 135 -31.65 -51.74 13.04
N ALA A 136 -32.20 -50.55 13.31
CA ALA A 136 -32.67 -50.14 14.63
C ALA A 136 -33.73 -49.04 14.47
N GLN A 137 -34.92 -49.30 15.00
CA GLN A 137 -36.08 -48.39 15.02
C GLN A 137 -35.83 -47.19 15.94
N PRO A 138 -36.27 -45.96 15.59
CA PRO A 138 -36.37 -44.87 16.55
C PRO A 138 -37.79 -44.72 17.11
N VAL A 139 -37.86 -44.63 18.44
CA VAL A 139 -39.01 -44.23 19.24
C VAL A 139 -39.33 -42.75 19.00
N ALA A 140 -40.57 -42.44 18.66
CA ALA A 140 -41.06 -41.08 18.46
C ALA A 140 -41.37 -40.39 19.81
N HIS A 141 -40.54 -39.43 20.22
CA HIS A 141 -40.90 -38.45 21.24
C HIS A 141 -41.29 -37.12 20.57
N ARG A 142 -42.59 -36.82 20.58
CA ARG A 142 -43.12 -35.47 20.34
C ARG A 142 -42.72 -34.58 21.51
N ILE A 143 -41.88 -33.57 21.27
CA ILE A 143 -41.64 -32.48 22.20
C ILE A 143 -42.39 -31.25 21.67
N ASN A 144 -43.42 -30.84 22.40
CA ASN A 144 -44.11 -29.57 22.19
C ASN A 144 -43.19 -28.43 22.62
N TYR A 145 -42.83 -27.54 21.69
CA TYR A 145 -42.21 -26.27 22.03
C TYR A 145 -43.30 -25.28 22.47
N SER A 146 -43.33 -24.98 23.77
CA SER A 146 -44.02 -23.81 24.30
C SER A 146 -43.09 -22.59 24.18
N ALA A 147 -43.65 -21.45 23.78
CA ALA A 147 -42.93 -20.21 23.60
C ALA A 147 -42.40 -19.68 24.95
N PRO A 148 -41.12 -19.24 25.03
CA PRO A 148 -40.60 -18.64 26.25
C PRO A 148 -41.11 -17.20 26.40
N GLN A 149 -41.62 -16.89 27.59
CA GLN A 149 -41.96 -15.53 28.00
C GLN A 149 -40.70 -14.67 28.20
N PRO A 150 -40.78 -13.34 27.97
CA PRO A 150 -39.67 -12.44 28.22
C PRO A 150 -39.45 -12.28 29.73
N VAL A 151 -38.29 -12.73 30.20
CA VAL A 151 -37.81 -12.46 31.55
C VAL A 151 -37.15 -11.08 31.55
N LEU A 152 -37.73 -10.17 32.33
CA LEU A 152 -37.19 -8.86 32.66
C LEU A 152 -35.87 -9.07 33.42
N MET A 153 -34.75 -8.69 32.84
CA MET A 153 -33.44 -8.80 33.48
C MET A 153 -33.04 -7.42 34.02
N ASP A 154 -32.98 -7.34 35.34
CA ASP A 154 -32.59 -6.15 36.10
C ASP A 154 -31.17 -5.68 35.78
N ASP A 155 -31.03 -4.36 35.64
CA ASP A 155 -29.78 -3.62 35.47
C ASP A 155 -28.83 -3.84 36.66
N TYR A 156 -27.90 -4.77 36.53
CA TYR A 156 -26.72 -4.82 37.39
C TYR A 156 -25.63 -3.89 36.82
N ALA A 157 -25.48 -2.75 37.48
CA ALA A 157 -24.42 -1.78 37.26
C ALA A 157 -23.04 -2.36 37.58
N ASP A 158 -22.39 -2.99 36.60
CA ASP A 158 -20.98 -3.39 36.67
C ASP A 158 -20.08 -2.26 36.11
N SER A 159 -19.87 -1.23 36.93
CA SER A 159 -19.10 -0.03 36.59
C SER A 159 -17.61 -0.13 36.98
N GLY A 160 -17.15 -1.26 37.53
CA GLY A 160 -15.78 -1.39 38.06
C GLY A 160 -14.75 -2.01 37.11
N ARG A 161 -15.16 -2.88 36.18
CA ARG A 161 -14.23 -3.72 35.41
C ARG A 161 -13.87 -3.23 34.01
N SER A 162 -14.67 -2.32 33.42
CA SER A 162 -14.46 -1.88 32.02
C SER A 162 -13.26 -0.94 31.84
N ASN A 163 -12.88 -0.20 32.87
CA ASN A 163 -11.76 0.75 32.79
C ASN A 163 -10.40 0.05 32.81
N PHE A 164 -10.29 -1.12 33.47
CA PHE A 164 -9.02 -1.85 33.54
C PHE A 164 -8.67 -2.50 32.20
N VAL A 165 -9.67 -3.03 31.48
CA VAL A 165 -9.47 -3.62 30.14
C VAL A 165 -9.10 -2.54 29.11
N LYS A 166 -9.75 -1.37 29.18
CA LYS A 166 -9.41 -0.21 28.33
C LYS A 166 -7.99 0.31 28.60
N LEU A 167 -7.58 0.37 29.87
CA LEU A 167 -6.22 0.79 30.26
C LEU A 167 -5.15 -0.22 29.82
N ALA A 168 -5.41 -1.52 29.98
CA ALA A 168 -4.51 -2.57 29.55
C ALA A 168 -4.31 -2.56 28.02
N PHE A 169 -5.38 -2.32 27.24
CA PHE A 169 -5.30 -2.24 25.79
C PHE A 169 -4.58 -0.96 25.31
N ALA A 170 -4.82 0.18 25.97
CA ALA A 170 -4.11 1.43 25.69
C ALA A 170 -2.59 1.33 25.98
N MET A 171 -2.21 0.62 27.05
CA MET A 171 -0.79 0.35 27.37
C MET A 171 -0.12 -0.54 26.32
N VAL A 172 -0.83 -1.55 25.79
CA VAL A 172 -0.31 -2.38 24.68
C VAL A 172 -0.13 -1.54 23.40
N LEU A 173 -1.07 -0.64 23.09
CA LEU A 173 -0.96 0.27 21.95
C LEU A 173 0.17 1.31 22.12
N LEU A 174 0.42 1.82 23.32
CA LEU A 174 1.53 2.74 23.57
C LEU A 174 2.89 2.05 23.52
N LEU A 175 3.01 0.84 24.08
CA LEU A 175 4.27 0.09 24.10
C LEU A 175 4.65 -0.44 22.72
N PHE A 176 3.67 -0.84 21.89
CA PHE A 176 3.95 -1.31 20.53
C PHE A 176 3.89 -0.22 19.45
N GLY A 177 3.06 0.82 19.63
CA GLY A 177 2.95 1.94 18.69
C GLY A 177 4.05 3.00 18.85
N GLY A 178 4.53 3.24 20.08
CA GLY A 178 5.59 4.22 20.34
C GLY A 178 6.97 3.80 19.81
N PHE A 179 7.24 2.49 19.76
CA PHE A 179 8.53 1.97 19.29
C PHE A 179 8.73 2.15 17.77
N PHE A 180 7.65 2.17 16.98
CA PHE A 180 7.71 2.40 15.53
C PHE A 180 7.75 3.89 15.14
N GLY A 181 7.32 4.81 16.02
CA GLY A 181 7.32 6.25 15.74
C GLY A 181 8.67 6.94 15.90
N TYR A 182 9.52 6.45 16.81
CA TYR A 182 10.76 7.14 17.18
C TYR A 182 11.91 6.95 16.18
N GLU A 183 11.95 5.82 15.44
CA GLU A 183 12.97 5.60 14.41
C GLU A 183 12.80 6.50 13.18
N LYS A 184 11.59 7.03 12.92
CA LYS A 184 11.33 7.89 11.74
C LYS A 184 11.70 9.37 11.94
N PHE A 185 11.95 9.84 13.16
CA PHE A 185 12.21 11.26 13.43
C PHE A 185 13.69 11.61 13.66
N ALA A 186 14.58 10.63 13.79
CA ALA A 186 16.00 10.89 14.12
C ALA A 186 16.94 11.08 12.91
N LYS A 187 16.44 11.09 11.66
CA LYS A 187 17.27 11.23 10.45
C LYS A 187 16.67 12.21 9.44
N GLN A 188 16.66 13.50 9.77
CA GLN A 188 16.56 14.56 8.78
C GLN A 188 17.82 15.43 8.89
N SER A 189 18.79 15.18 8.00
CA SER A 189 19.91 16.09 7.74
C SER A 189 19.57 16.96 6.52
N PRO A 190 20.04 18.23 6.48
CA PRO A 190 19.62 19.21 5.50
C PRO A 190 20.19 18.93 4.11
N SER A 191 19.35 19.07 3.08
CA SER A 191 19.69 18.91 1.67
C SER A 191 20.54 20.07 1.16
N THR A 192 21.83 19.82 0.93
CA THR A 192 22.69 20.68 0.11
C THR A 192 22.42 20.44 -1.37
N HIS A 193 22.16 21.55 -2.06
CA HIS A 193 22.07 21.74 -3.50
C HIS A 193 23.21 21.02 -4.24
N ILE A 194 22.92 20.08 -5.13
CA ILE A 194 23.90 19.54 -6.10
C ILE A 194 23.47 19.99 -7.49
N GLU A 195 24.22 20.97 -7.98
CA GLU A 195 24.23 21.45 -9.35
C GLU A 195 24.93 20.41 -10.25
N ARG A 196 24.44 20.26 -11.47
CA ARG A 196 24.88 19.29 -12.47
C ARG A 196 26.35 19.47 -12.85
N GLU A 197 27.18 18.50 -12.47
CA GLU A 197 28.35 18.10 -13.26
C GLU A 197 28.02 16.77 -13.97
N LEU A 198 27.70 16.85 -15.26
CA LEU A 198 27.80 15.70 -16.16
C LEU A 198 29.30 15.46 -16.41
N ALA A 199 29.95 14.72 -15.51
CA ALA A 199 31.27 14.18 -15.78
C ALA A 199 31.12 12.86 -16.54
N THR A 200 31.63 12.84 -17.76
CA THR A 200 31.97 11.67 -18.56
C THR A 200 32.75 10.68 -17.68
N GLN A 201 32.07 9.64 -17.20
CA GLN A 201 32.67 8.58 -16.40
C GLN A 201 33.54 7.74 -17.32
N ALA A 202 34.83 8.07 -17.37
CA ALA A 202 35.84 7.27 -18.03
C ALA A 202 35.80 5.87 -17.43
N GLU A 203 35.57 4.87 -18.28
CA GLU A 203 35.63 3.45 -17.99
C GLU A 203 36.92 3.16 -17.23
N ALA A 204 36.81 2.86 -15.93
CA ALA A 204 37.96 2.57 -15.10
C ALA A 204 38.71 1.38 -15.73
N PRO A 205 40.05 1.42 -15.83
CA PRO A 205 40.83 0.36 -16.44
C PRO A 205 40.49 -0.96 -15.75
N ALA A 206 40.14 -1.98 -16.56
CA ALA A 206 39.79 -3.30 -16.06
C ALA A 206 40.88 -3.80 -15.10
N PRO A 207 40.52 -4.33 -13.92
CA PRO A 207 41.49 -4.77 -12.94
C PRO A 207 42.43 -5.81 -13.56
N VAL A 208 43.74 -5.56 -13.46
CA VAL A 208 44.78 -6.46 -13.98
C VAL A 208 44.77 -7.72 -13.11
N VAL A 209 44.15 -8.79 -13.62
CA VAL A 209 44.02 -10.08 -12.92
C VAL A 209 45.40 -10.73 -12.83
N ASN A 210 45.88 -10.95 -11.61
CA ASN A 210 47.17 -11.58 -11.37
C ASN A 210 47.08 -13.09 -11.68
N ALA A 211 47.71 -13.55 -12.77
CA ALA A 211 47.52 -14.91 -13.30
C ALA A 211 47.94 -16.07 -12.36
N ASN A 212 48.62 -15.77 -11.24
CA ASN A 212 49.05 -16.73 -10.23
C ASN A 212 48.24 -16.70 -8.92
N ALA A 213 47.10 -16.01 -8.89
CA ALA A 213 46.25 -15.99 -7.69
C ALA A 213 45.67 -17.38 -7.40
N LYS A 214 45.77 -17.84 -6.15
CA LYS A 214 45.08 -19.04 -5.69
C LYS A 214 43.56 -18.82 -5.84
N MET A 215 42.85 -19.77 -6.42
CA MET A 215 41.40 -19.69 -6.64
C MET A 215 40.63 -20.48 -5.58
N ALA A 216 39.46 -19.97 -5.19
CA ALA A 216 38.49 -20.64 -4.33
C ALA A 216 37.13 -20.75 -5.02
N ASN A 217 36.37 -21.80 -4.74
CA ASN A 217 35.04 -21.98 -5.30
C ASN A 217 33.99 -21.35 -4.39
N VAL A 218 33.31 -20.31 -4.88
CA VAL A 218 32.18 -19.72 -4.16
C VAL A 218 30.90 -20.46 -4.49
N LYS A 219 30.24 -21.02 -3.47
CA LYS A 219 28.91 -21.63 -3.52
C LYS A 219 27.91 -20.66 -2.92
N LEU A 220 26.85 -20.34 -3.68
CA LEU A 220 25.80 -19.41 -3.26
C LEU A 220 24.52 -20.16 -2.92
N ARG A 221 23.90 -19.81 -1.80
CA ARG A 221 22.56 -20.26 -1.43
C ARG A 221 21.66 -19.04 -1.30
N LEU A 222 20.63 -18.94 -2.13
CA LEU A 222 19.74 -17.78 -2.17
C LEU A 222 18.46 -18.09 -1.39
N PHE A 223 18.12 -17.25 -0.41
CA PHE A 223 16.88 -17.37 0.35
C PHE A 223 15.97 -16.16 0.09
N PRO A 224 14.66 -16.34 -0.14
CA PRO A 224 13.93 -17.62 -0.16
C PRO A 224 14.23 -18.47 -1.39
N ASP A 225 14.24 -19.79 -1.19
CA ASP A 225 14.31 -20.77 -2.28
C ASP A 225 13.10 -20.58 -3.20
N GLY A 226 13.33 -20.56 -4.51
CA GLY A 226 12.25 -20.45 -5.49
C GLY A 226 12.79 -20.56 -6.91
N ASP A 227 11.97 -20.18 -7.89
CA ASP A 227 12.41 -20.23 -9.29
C ASP A 227 13.60 -19.28 -9.51
N LEU A 228 14.70 -19.85 -10.01
CA LEU A 228 15.95 -19.17 -10.32
C LEU A 228 16.05 -18.75 -11.79
N SER A 229 15.08 -19.14 -12.63
CA SER A 229 15.08 -18.87 -14.08
C SER A 229 15.22 -17.39 -14.43
N HIS A 230 14.69 -16.50 -13.59
CA HIS A 230 14.76 -15.05 -13.76
C HIS A 230 15.77 -14.36 -12.83
N THR A 231 16.57 -15.12 -12.09
CA THR A 231 17.55 -14.57 -11.16
C THR A 231 18.88 -14.39 -11.88
N ARG A 232 19.36 -13.15 -11.94
CA ARG A 232 20.68 -12.83 -12.49
C ARG A 232 21.66 -12.63 -11.35
N VAL A 233 22.69 -13.46 -11.30
CA VAL A 233 23.78 -13.32 -10.33
C VAL A 233 25.06 -13.03 -11.08
N THR A 234 25.80 -12.04 -10.60
CA THR A 234 27.13 -11.72 -11.12
C THR A 234 28.13 -11.63 -9.97
N ILE A 235 29.31 -12.19 -10.18
CA ILE A 235 30.45 -12.11 -9.27
C ILE A 235 31.58 -11.46 -10.07
N ASN A 236 32.05 -10.29 -9.63
CA ASN A 236 33.01 -9.47 -10.39
C ASN A 236 32.58 -9.26 -11.84
N SER A 237 31.29 -8.94 -12.03
CA SER A 237 30.64 -8.77 -13.34
C SER A 237 30.53 -10.03 -14.21
N ALA A 238 31.12 -11.16 -13.80
CA ALA A 238 30.96 -12.45 -14.49
C ALA A 238 29.66 -13.15 -14.07
N PRO A 239 28.85 -13.66 -15.01
CA PRO A 239 27.57 -14.30 -14.71
C PRO A 239 27.77 -15.64 -13.98
N PHE A 240 27.08 -15.81 -12.86
CA PHE A 240 27.08 -17.06 -12.09
C PHE A 240 26.14 -18.09 -12.69
N ASP A 241 26.68 -19.29 -12.98
CA ASP A 241 25.91 -20.40 -13.54
C ASP A 241 25.43 -21.32 -12.40
N PHE A 242 24.12 -21.26 -12.13
CA PHE A 242 23.48 -22.09 -11.11
C PHE A 242 23.57 -23.59 -11.39
N ASN A 243 23.74 -24.02 -12.64
CA ASN A 243 23.85 -25.45 -12.98
C ASN A 243 25.17 -26.05 -12.50
N LYS A 244 26.24 -25.24 -12.47
CA LYS A 244 27.54 -25.65 -11.92
C LYS A 244 27.53 -25.61 -10.40
N GLY A 245 26.75 -24.71 -9.81
CA GLY A 245 26.60 -24.56 -8.36
C GLY A 245 27.79 -23.89 -7.67
N PHE A 246 28.83 -23.50 -8.41
CA PHE A 246 29.98 -22.76 -7.88
C PHE A 246 30.62 -21.86 -8.95
N MET A 247 31.36 -20.84 -8.49
CA MET A 247 32.16 -19.94 -9.32
C MET A 247 33.56 -19.77 -8.72
N PRO A 248 34.64 -19.95 -9.49
CA PRO A 248 36.00 -19.68 -9.00
C PRO A 248 36.22 -18.17 -8.82
N VAL A 249 36.75 -17.79 -7.66
CA VAL A 249 37.16 -16.40 -7.35
C VAL A 249 38.58 -16.38 -6.79
N PRO A 250 39.35 -15.30 -7.01
CA PRO A 250 40.69 -15.14 -6.46
C PRO A 250 40.65 -14.96 -4.93
N LEU A 251 41.55 -15.66 -4.22
CA LEU A 251 41.72 -15.52 -2.77
C LEU A 251 42.42 -14.21 -2.42
N GLY A 252 41.93 -13.55 -1.37
CA GLY A 252 42.50 -12.30 -0.85
C GLY A 252 42.14 -11.04 -1.65
N GLU A 253 41.44 -11.16 -2.78
CA GLU A 253 40.96 -10.02 -3.55
C GLU A 253 39.54 -9.60 -3.15
N LEU A 254 39.20 -8.32 -3.36
CA LEU A 254 37.86 -7.80 -3.14
C LEU A 254 36.94 -8.26 -4.27
N VAL A 255 35.91 -9.02 -3.91
CA VAL A 255 34.92 -9.58 -4.82
C VAL A 255 33.60 -8.86 -4.64
N THR A 256 32.96 -8.46 -5.74
CA THR A 256 31.62 -7.86 -5.74
C THR A 256 30.59 -8.90 -6.19
N LEU A 257 29.66 -9.25 -5.30
CA LEU A 257 28.47 -10.03 -5.64
C LEU A 257 27.30 -9.09 -5.87
N VAL A 258 26.60 -9.27 -7.00
CA VAL A 258 25.31 -8.64 -7.28
C VAL A 258 24.31 -9.73 -7.63
N VAL A 259 23.19 -9.77 -6.90
CA VAL A 259 22.05 -10.65 -7.14
C VAL A 259 20.85 -9.77 -7.48
N ASP A 260 20.37 -9.93 -8.70
CA ASP A 260 19.18 -9.26 -9.22
C ASP A 260 18.08 -10.29 -9.45
N ARG A 261 16.96 -10.14 -8.74
CA ARG A 261 15.82 -11.07 -8.80
C ARG A 261 14.52 -10.27 -8.85
N PRO A 262 13.66 -10.49 -9.86
CA PRO A 262 12.36 -9.82 -9.95
C PRO A 262 11.53 -10.03 -8.69
N GLY A 263 10.95 -8.94 -8.16
CA GLY A 263 10.17 -8.97 -6.94
C GLY A 263 10.98 -8.89 -5.64
N PHE A 264 12.30 -8.79 -5.72
CA PHE A 264 13.20 -8.61 -4.57
C PHE A 264 14.06 -7.38 -4.76
N VAL A 265 14.56 -6.84 -3.65
CA VAL A 265 15.57 -5.78 -3.68
C VAL A 265 16.88 -6.37 -4.21
N THR A 266 17.53 -5.67 -5.15
CA THR A 266 18.84 -6.07 -5.66
C THR A 266 19.83 -6.15 -4.50
N PHE A 267 20.40 -7.33 -4.28
CA PHE A 267 21.38 -7.56 -3.24
C PHE A 267 22.77 -7.31 -3.79
N ARG A 268 23.52 -6.39 -3.18
CA ARG A 268 24.91 -6.11 -3.50
C ARG A 268 25.77 -6.29 -2.25
N LYS A 269 26.84 -7.05 -2.37
CA LYS A 269 27.79 -7.29 -1.28
C LYS A 269 29.21 -7.35 -1.81
N GLU A 270 30.10 -6.60 -1.17
CA GLU A 270 31.53 -6.68 -1.40
C GLU A 270 32.15 -7.52 -0.27
N PHE A 271 32.99 -8.50 -0.63
CA PHE A 271 33.60 -9.41 0.33
C PHE A 271 34.97 -9.89 -0.16
N THR A 272 35.81 -10.37 0.76
CA THR A 272 37.12 -10.94 0.46
C THR A 272 37.19 -12.35 1.04
N VAL A 273 37.53 -13.33 0.21
CA VAL A 273 37.64 -14.73 0.64
C VAL A 273 39.04 -14.96 1.19
N LYS A 274 39.14 -15.36 2.46
CA LYS A 274 40.41 -15.71 3.12
C LYS A 274 40.64 -17.22 3.06
N GLU A 275 41.91 -17.64 2.96
CA GLU A 275 42.28 -19.07 2.93
C GLU A 275 41.83 -19.82 4.19
N SER A 276 41.76 -19.14 5.34
CA SER A 276 41.29 -19.70 6.62
C SER A 276 39.79 -19.99 6.69
N GLU A 277 38.99 -19.44 5.77
CA GLU A 277 37.52 -19.57 5.75
C GLU A 277 37.05 -20.67 4.78
N LEU A 278 37.98 -21.33 4.09
CA LEU A 278 37.67 -22.38 3.12
C LEU A 278 37.45 -23.72 3.80
N ASP A 279 36.33 -24.37 3.46
CA ASP A 279 36.11 -25.78 3.74
C ASP A 279 36.40 -26.56 2.45
N ASN A 280 37.53 -27.28 2.42
CA ASN A 280 37.93 -28.08 1.25
C ASN A 280 38.01 -27.29 -0.08
N LYS A 281 38.47 -26.03 -0.04
CA LYS A 281 38.52 -25.03 -1.16
C LYS A 281 37.17 -24.42 -1.56
N ASP A 282 36.10 -24.76 -0.86
CA ASP A 282 34.79 -24.19 -1.09
C ASP A 282 34.49 -23.11 -0.03
N TYR A 283 33.95 -21.98 -0.49
CA TYR A 283 33.41 -20.92 0.33
C TYR A 283 31.90 -20.86 0.11
N SER A 284 31.13 -21.19 1.15
CA SER A 284 29.66 -21.16 1.07
C SER A 284 29.12 -19.86 1.65
N MET A 285 28.24 -19.19 0.91
CA MET A 285 27.58 -17.96 1.36
C MET A 285 26.07 -18.05 1.19
N ASP A 286 25.36 -17.79 2.29
CA ASP A 286 23.92 -17.64 2.31
C ASP A 286 23.56 -16.17 2.03
N VAL A 287 22.75 -15.96 1.00
CA VAL A 287 22.29 -14.64 0.56
C VAL A 287 20.81 -14.57 0.79
N LYS A 288 20.41 -13.76 1.77
CA LYS A 288 19.02 -13.49 2.06
C LYS A 288 18.55 -12.29 1.25
N LEU A 289 17.58 -12.50 0.39
CA LEU A 289 16.93 -11.49 -0.43
C LEU A 289 15.72 -10.93 0.30
N ASP A 290 15.64 -9.61 0.38
CA ASP A 290 14.49 -8.94 0.94
C ASP A 290 13.43 -8.71 -0.15
N PRO A 291 12.16 -9.06 0.12
CA PRO A 291 11.09 -8.89 -0.86
C PRO A 291 10.93 -7.39 -1.17
N MET A 292 10.75 -7.08 -2.44
CA MET A 292 10.51 -5.71 -2.85
C MET A 292 9.09 -5.32 -2.43
N VAL A 293 9.00 -4.18 -1.77
CA VAL A 293 7.74 -3.61 -1.32
C VAL A 293 7.20 -2.68 -2.40
N TYR A 294 5.89 -2.68 -2.58
CA TYR A 294 5.22 -1.90 -3.62
C TYR A 294 4.20 -0.92 -3.04
N GLY A 295 4.07 0.22 -3.70
CA GLY A 295 2.91 1.11 -3.60
C GLY A 295 2.13 1.14 -4.92
N THR A 296 1.08 1.94 -4.98
CA THR A 296 0.26 2.08 -6.19
C THR A 296 0.19 3.54 -6.65
N LEU A 297 0.32 3.75 -7.96
CA LEU A 297 0.20 5.05 -8.61
C LEU A 297 -1.07 5.11 -9.47
N THR A 298 -1.91 6.10 -9.20
CA THR A 298 -3.01 6.51 -10.08
C THR A 298 -2.71 7.92 -10.58
N LEU A 299 -2.70 8.10 -11.90
CA LEU A 299 -2.36 9.38 -12.53
C LEU A 299 -3.31 9.65 -13.69
N SER A 300 -3.97 10.81 -13.66
CA SER A 300 -4.77 11.31 -14.77
C SER A 300 -4.39 12.75 -15.13
N THR A 301 -4.46 13.05 -16.42
CA THR A 301 -4.14 14.36 -17.00
C THR A 301 -5.35 14.94 -17.70
N GLN A 302 -5.35 16.25 -17.88
CA GLN A 302 -6.30 16.92 -18.77
C GLN A 302 -5.49 17.72 -19.81
N PRO A 303 -5.57 17.34 -21.10
CA PRO A 303 -6.36 16.25 -21.70
C PRO A 303 -5.82 14.84 -21.36
N GLU A 304 -6.65 13.81 -21.50
CA GLU A 304 -6.38 12.44 -21.02
C GLU A 304 -5.30 11.69 -21.82
N VAL A 305 -4.85 12.20 -22.97
CA VAL A 305 -3.87 11.54 -23.84
C VAL A 305 -2.49 12.17 -23.64
N ALA A 306 -1.70 11.62 -22.71
CA ALA A 306 -0.32 12.00 -22.47
C ALA A 306 0.55 10.75 -22.25
N ASP A 307 1.79 10.81 -22.73
CA ASP A 307 2.81 9.81 -22.44
C ASP A 307 3.48 10.15 -21.10
N VAL A 308 3.63 9.15 -20.24
CA VAL A 308 4.19 9.29 -18.90
C VAL A 308 5.43 8.45 -18.80
N THR A 309 6.57 9.09 -18.57
CA THR A 309 7.85 8.43 -18.31
C THR A 309 8.15 8.49 -16.83
N ILE A 310 8.32 7.33 -16.20
CA ILE A 310 8.63 7.18 -14.78
C ILE A 310 10.07 6.72 -14.65
N ILE A 311 10.88 7.50 -13.93
CA ILE A 311 12.30 7.27 -13.71
C ILE A 311 12.55 7.15 -12.21
N SER A 312 13.08 6.02 -11.74
CA SER A 312 13.49 5.87 -10.33
C SER A 312 14.72 6.74 -10.05
N LEU A 313 14.66 7.56 -9.01
CA LEU A 313 15.76 8.41 -8.55
C LEU A 313 16.70 7.68 -7.60
N ASP A 314 16.21 6.68 -6.87
CA ASP A 314 16.98 5.97 -5.84
C ASP A 314 17.97 4.96 -6.43
N GLN A 315 17.75 4.50 -7.66
CA GLN A 315 18.57 3.43 -8.27
C GLN A 315 19.85 3.93 -8.96
N GLY A 316 20.04 5.24 -9.08
CA GLY A 316 21.21 5.83 -9.76
C GLY A 316 22.56 5.49 -9.13
N THR A 317 22.59 5.08 -7.85
CA THR A 317 23.83 4.72 -7.14
C THR A 317 24.25 3.26 -7.31
N SER A 318 23.35 2.37 -7.75
CA SER A 318 23.61 0.93 -7.76
C SER A 318 24.04 0.35 -9.13
N GLY A 319 24.28 1.19 -10.14
CA GLY A 319 24.77 0.75 -11.46
C GLY A 319 23.75 0.02 -12.34
N ASN A 320 22.64 -0.47 -11.78
CA ASN A 320 21.49 -0.96 -12.52
C ASN A 320 20.51 0.19 -12.75
N SER A 321 20.73 0.95 -13.81
CA SER A 321 19.74 1.92 -14.27
C SER A 321 18.47 1.16 -14.67
N GLN A 322 17.39 1.24 -13.89
CA GLN A 322 16.09 0.76 -14.36
C GLN A 322 15.77 1.46 -15.67
N LYS A 323 15.41 0.67 -16.68
CA LYS A 323 14.85 1.20 -17.91
C LYS A 323 13.64 2.07 -17.54
N PRO A 324 13.55 3.33 -18.01
CA PRO A 324 12.39 4.17 -17.76
C PRO A 324 11.10 3.45 -18.15
N VAL A 325 10.11 3.49 -17.28
CA VAL A 325 8.79 2.90 -17.54
C VAL A 325 7.97 3.94 -18.29
N ILE A 326 7.52 3.60 -19.51
CA ILE A 326 6.73 4.48 -20.36
C ILE A 326 5.29 3.96 -20.37
N LEU A 327 4.36 4.78 -19.90
CA LEU A 327 2.94 4.49 -19.78
C LEU A 327 2.11 5.58 -20.48
N LYS A 328 0.81 5.32 -20.68
CA LYS A 328 -0.14 6.30 -21.22
C LYS A 328 -1.21 6.61 -20.18
N THR A 329 -1.64 7.86 -20.10
CA THR A 329 -2.78 8.25 -19.25
C THR A 329 -4.12 7.83 -19.86
N PRO A 330 -5.14 7.58 -19.02
CA PRO A 330 -5.09 7.52 -17.56
C PRO A 330 -4.41 6.24 -17.03
N ILE A 331 -3.61 6.38 -15.97
CA ILE A 331 -2.91 5.27 -15.29
C ILE A 331 -3.70 4.89 -14.04
N TYR A 332 -4.08 3.62 -13.90
CA TYR A 332 -4.86 3.12 -12.77
C TYR A 332 -4.10 2.06 -11.97
N GLN A 333 -3.77 2.39 -10.72
CA GLN A 333 -3.23 1.45 -9.73
C GLN A 333 -1.94 0.73 -10.19
N GLU A 334 -1.11 1.45 -10.94
CA GLU A 334 0.17 0.91 -11.39
C GLU A 334 1.05 0.59 -10.18
N LYS A 335 1.54 -0.64 -10.11
CA LYS A 335 2.38 -1.09 -8.99
C LYS A 335 3.80 -0.61 -9.21
N LEU A 336 4.27 0.25 -8.32
CA LEU A 336 5.64 0.75 -8.33
C LEU A 336 6.37 0.32 -7.06
N PRO A 337 7.68 0.00 -7.14
CA PRO A 337 8.49 -0.18 -5.94
C PRO A 337 8.41 1.05 -5.02
N VAL A 338 8.63 0.85 -3.73
CA VAL A 338 8.78 1.96 -2.78
C VAL A 338 10.04 2.75 -3.13
N GLY A 339 9.93 4.08 -3.19
CA GLY A 339 11.05 4.96 -3.52
C GLY A 339 10.64 6.31 -4.12
N HIS A 340 11.63 7.07 -4.56
CA HIS A 340 11.49 8.37 -5.20
C HIS A 340 11.53 8.23 -6.71
N TYR A 341 10.60 8.89 -7.38
CA TYR A 341 10.47 8.84 -8.83
C TYR A 341 10.36 10.24 -9.40
N LYS A 342 11.04 10.44 -10.53
CA LYS A 342 10.80 11.57 -11.42
C LYS A 342 9.79 11.13 -12.47
N VAL A 343 8.65 11.79 -12.49
CA VAL A 343 7.57 11.56 -13.45
C VAL A 343 7.59 12.68 -14.47
N ILE A 344 7.73 12.31 -15.73
CA ILE A 344 7.72 13.22 -16.88
C ILE A 344 6.45 12.92 -17.67
N VAL A 345 5.53 13.88 -17.69
CA VAL A 345 4.28 13.80 -18.44
C VAL A 345 4.43 14.65 -19.69
N LYS A 346 4.40 14.03 -20.86
CA LYS A 346 4.53 14.68 -22.17
C LYS A 346 3.23 14.55 -22.95
N ASN A 347 2.70 15.67 -23.41
CA ASN A 347 1.59 15.68 -24.35
C ASN A 347 2.08 16.24 -25.69
N GLU A 348 2.17 15.37 -26.69
CA GLU A 348 2.69 15.71 -28.01
C GLU A 348 1.74 16.64 -28.80
N LEU A 349 0.43 16.52 -28.58
CA LEU A 349 -0.58 17.34 -29.27
C LEU A 349 -0.51 18.81 -28.83
N LEU A 350 -0.25 19.04 -27.54
CA LEU A 350 -0.13 20.38 -26.97
C LEU A 350 1.32 20.90 -26.94
N ASN A 351 2.30 20.04 -27.26
CA ASN A 351 3.72 20.31 -27.09
C ASN A 351 4.07 20.79 -25.66
N VAL A 352 3.49 20.13 -24.65
CA VAL A 352 3.69 20.46 -23.23
C VAL A 352 4.36 19.31 -22.52
N GLU A 353 5.35 19.63 -21.69
CA GLU A 353 6.00 18.71 -20.78
C GLU A 353 5.86 19.21 -19.35
N LYS A 354 5.50 18.30 -18.44
CA LYS A 354 5.46 18.57 -17.01
C LYS A 354 6.28 17.54 -16.25
N VAL A 355 7.18 18.03 -15.44
CA VAL A 355 8.10 17.21 -14.64
C VAL A 355 7.79 17.44 -13.17
N PHE A 356 7.59 16.36 -12.42
CA PHE A 356 7.44 16.41 -10.98
C PHE A 356 8.03 15.17 -10.32
N GLN A 357 8.29 15.26 -9.03
CA GLN A 357 8.79 14.14 -8.23
C GLN A 357 7.65 13.56 -7.38
N VAL A 358 7.66 12.25 -7.20
CA VAL A 358 6.74 11.53 -6.34
C VAL A 358 7.50 10.56 -5.44
N GLU A 359 7.07 10.47 -4.19
CA GLU A 359 7.52 9.47 -3.23
C GLU A 359 6.42 8.40 -3.14
N VAL A 360 6.77 7.15 -3.45
CA VAL A 360 5.88 5.99 -3.33
C VAL A 360 6.21 5.28 -2.03
N LYS A 361 5.22 5.16 -1.13
CA LYS A 361 5.35 4.48 0.17
C LYS A 361 4.71 3.10 0.14
N GLU A 362 5.13 2.25 1.07
CA GLU A 362 4.59 0.90 1.24
C GLU A 362 3.07 0.93 1.45
N GLY A 363 2.34 0.19 0.62
CA GLY A 363 0.88 0.10 0.71
C GLY A 363 0.14 1.41 0.41
N ASP A 364 0.86 2.48 0.08
CA ASP A 364 0.28 3.78 -0.17
C ASP A 364 -0.34 3.83 -1.58
N ARG A 365 -1.42 4.59 -1.68
CA ARG A 365 -2.12 4.84 -2.94
C ARG A 365 -1.95 6.30 -3.31
N LEU A 366 -0.94 6.58 -4.12
CA LEU A 366 -0.69 7.92 -4.62
C LEU A 366 -1.64 8.23 -5.77
N VAL A 367 -2.58 9.15 -5.53
CA VAL A 367 -3.54 9.61 -6.54
C VAL A 367 -3.21 11.05 -6.93
N ARG A 368 -2.90 11.25 -8.22
CA ARG A 368 -2.73 12.58 -8.82
C ARG A 368 -3.74 12.76 -9.94
N ASN A 369 -4.84 13.43 -9.61
CA ASN A 369 -5.91 13.68 -10.56
C ASN A 369 -5.73 15.03 -11.27
N SER A 370 -6.15 15.08 -12.53
CA SER A 370 -6.32 16.31 -13.30
C SER A 370 -5.08 17.20 -13.30
N ILE A 371 -3.90 16.63 -13.56
CA ILE A 371 -2.69 17.42 -13.69
C ILE A 371 -2.87 18.37 -14.88
N PRO A 372 -2.93 19.70 -14.66
CA PRO A 372 -3.11 20.64 -15.76
C PRO A 372 -1.83 20.70 -16.58
N LEU A 373 -1.97 20.50 -17.89
CA LEU A 373 -0.93 20.66 -18.89
C LEU A 373 -1.16 21.99 -19.59
N GLU A 374 -0.70 23.07 -18.97
CA GLU A 374 -0.74 24.38 -19.61
C GLU A 374 0.53 24.59 -20.47
N PRO A 375 0.40 25.13 -21.68
CA PRO A 375 1.57 25.52 -22.46
C PRO A 375 2.39 26.51 -21.65
N ALA A 376 3.69 26.27 -21.57
CA ALA A 376 4.61 27.19 -20.91
C ALA A 376 4.40 28.57 -21.51
N ARG A 377 3.87 29.51 -20.72
CA ARG A 377 3.71 30.90 -21.17
C ARG A 377 5.11 31.41 -21.48
N VAL A 378 5.48 31.41 -22.76
CA VAL A 378 6.70 32.05 -23.23
C VAL A 378 6.58 33.48 -22.77
N ARG A 379 7.35 33.86 -21.74
CA ARG A 379 7.48 35.27 -21.38
C ARG A 379 8.07 35.91 -22.62
N ALA A 380 7.25 36.67 -23.35
CA ALA A 380 7.74 37.49 -24.43
C ALA A 380 8.78 38.43 -23.79
N ASN A 381 10.05 38.17 -24.04
CA ASN A 381 11.12 39.09 -23.70
C ASN A 381 10.81 40.36 -24.48
N ARG A 382 10.36 41.38 -23.76
CA ARG A 382 9.97 42.67 -24.32
C ARG A 382 11.16 43.61 -24.33
#